data_AF-M3HYA4-F1
#
_entry.id   AF-M3HYA4-F1
#
_cell.length_a   1.000
_cell.length_b   1.000
_cell.length_c   1.000
_cell.angle_alpha   90.00
_cell.angle_beta   90.00
_cell.angle_gamma   90.00
#
_symmetry.space_group_name_H-M   'P 1'
#
loop_
_entity.id
_entity.type
_entity.pdbx_description
1 polymer ?
#
loop_
_entity_poly.entity_id
_entity_poly.type
_entity_poly.pdbx_seq_one_letter_code
_entity_poly.pdbx_strand_id
1 'polypeptide(L)'
;MARFFLILFVAVLGKLGGSAIASRLSGKSWMDSFSIGILMNTRGLMELIVLNIGYDLGVLSEEIFSMMVLMALTTTVMTGPGLKLIELFLQNEILL
;
A
#
# COMPACT_ATOMS: atom_id res chain seq x y z
N MET A 1 -6.84 8.11 -17.12
CA MET A 1 -6.55 8.75 -15.82
C MET A 1 -7.52 8.38 -14.69
N ALA A 2 -8.85 8.51 -14.83
CA ALA A 2 -9.79 8.16 -13.75
C ALA A 2 -9.64 6.72 -13.21
N ARG A 3 -9.36 5.75 -14.10
CA ARG A 3 -9.14 4.34 -13.75
C ARG A 3 -7.95 4.12 -12.82
N PHE A 4 -6.88 4.91 -12.98
CA PHE A 4 -5.68 4.81 -12.16
C PHE A 4 -5.97 5.13 -10.69
N PHE A 5 -6.73 6.21 -10.44
CA PHE A 5 -7.08 6.60 -9.08
C PHE A 5 -7.97 5.56 -8.39
N LEU A 6 -8.88 4.91 -9.13
CA LEU A 6 -9.67 3.80 -8.59
C LEU A 6 -8.78 2.62 -8.19
N ILE A 7 -7.85 2.21 -9.06
CA ILE A 7 -6.91 1.12 -8.77
C ILE A 7 -6.06 1.46 -7.54
N LEU A 8 -5.51 2.68 -7.49
CA LEU A 8 -4.71 3.15 -6.37
C LEU A 8 -5.51 3.16 -5.06
N PHE A 9 -6.73 3.69 -5.09
CA PHE A 9 -7.59 3.78 -3.92
C PHE A 9 -7.97 2.41 -3.37
N VAL A 10 -8.40 1.49 -4.24
CA VAL A 10 -8.74 0.11 -3.85
C VAL A 10 -7.51 -0.63 -3.33
N ALA A 11 -6.34 -0.46 -3.97
CA ALA A 11 -5.09 -1.10 -3.53
C ALA A 11 -4.67 -0.63 -2.14
N VAL A 12 -4.70 0.69 -1.88
CA VAL A 12 -4.31 1.27 -0.59
C VAL A 12 -5.30 0.89 0.49
N LEU A 13 -6.61 1.04 0.26
CA LEU A 13 -7.62 0.73 1.26
C LEU A 13 -7.69 -0.76 1.59
N GLY A 14 -7.64 -1.62 0.57
CA GLY A 14 -7.70 -3.08 0.77
C GLY A 14 -6.52 -3.58 1.61
N LYS A 15 -5.31 -3.10 1.31
CA LYS A 15 -4.10 -3.51 2.03
C LYS A 15 -4.01 -2.90 3.42
N LEU A 16 -4.13 -1.57 3.52
CA LEU A 16 -3.99 -0.86 4.78
C LEU A 16 -5.11 -1.27 5.74
N GLY A 17 -6.37 -1.22 5.27
CA GLY A 17 -7.53 -1.60 6.07
C GLY A 17 -7.50 -3.07 6.48
N GLY A 18 -7.30 -3.98 5.53
CA GLY A 18 -7.30 -5.42 5.81
C GLY A 18 -6.23 -5.84 6.82
N SER A 19 -4.99 -5.36 6.65
CA SER A 19 -3.89 -5.71 7.55
C SER A 19 -3.92 -4.96 8.89
N ALA A 20 -4.38 -3.70 8.92
CA ALA A 20 -4.58 -2.98 10.18
C ALA A 20 -5.68 -3.63 11.04
N ILE A 21 -6.80 -4.02 10.44
CA ILE A 21 -7.88 -4.74 11.15
C ILE A 21 -7.38 -6.09 11.65
N ALA A 22 -6.71 -6.88 10.79
CA ALA A 22 -6.17 -8.18 11.20
C ALA A 22 -5.15 -8.06 12.35
N SER A 23 -4.27 -7.06 12.29
CA SER A 23 -3.31 -6.78 13.36
C SER A 23 -4.00 -6.36 14.65
N ARG A 24 -5.06 -5.55 14.57
CA ARG A 24 -5.84 -5.13 15.73
C ARG A 24 -6.55 -6.31 16.40
N LEU A 25 -7.15 -7.18 15.59
CA LEU A 25 -7.78 -8.42 16.06
C LEU A 25 -6.77 -9.39 16.69
N SER A 26 -5.51 -9.31 16.28
CA SER A 26 -4.39 -10.06 16.87
C SER A 26 -3.86 -9.43 18.17
N GLY A 27 -4.53 -8.41 18.72
CA GLY A 27 -4.21 -7.79 20.01
C GLY A 27 -3.14 -6.70 19.97
N LYS A 28 -2.68 -6.28 18.78
CA LYS A 28 -1.72 -5.16 18.68
C LYS A 28 -2.37 -3.81 18.99
N SER A 29 -1.53 -2.84 19.37
CA SER A 29 -1.96 -1.44 19.55
C SER A 29 -2.44 -0.83 18.24
N TRP A 30 -3.19 0.27 18.31
CA TRP A 30 -3.61 1.00 17.11
C TRP A 30 -2.41 1.51 16.31
N MET A 31 -1.37 1.99 17.00
CA MET A 31 -0.13 2.45 16.37
C MET A 31 0.54 1.33 15.57
N ASP A 32 0.77 0.18 16.19
CA ASP A 32 1.39 -0.96 15.51
C ASP A 32 0.52 -1.47 14.36
N SER A 33 -0.80 -1.46 14.53
CA SER A 33 -1.74 -1.96 13.54
C SER A 33 -1.76 -1.07 12.29
N PHE A 34 -1.79 0.26 12.44
CA PHE A 34 -1.69 1.16 11.32
C PHE A 34 -0.29 1.16 10.69
N SER A 35 0.78 1.05 11.49
CA SER A 35 2.15 0.93 10.97
C SER A 35 2.34 -0.32 10.11
N ILE A 36 1.81 -1.47 10.56
CA ILE A 36 1.75 -2.69 9.74
C ILE A 36 0.95 -2.44 8.47
N GLY A 37 -0.23 -1.79 8.58
CA GLY A 37 -1.07 -1.38 7.46
C GLY A 37 -0.32 -0.63 6.37
N ILE A 38 0.46 0.36 6.77
CA ILE A 38 1.26 1.18 5.86
C ILE A 38 2.42 0.38 5.27
N LEU A 39 3.12 -0.43 6.07
CA LEU A 39 4.24 -1.25 5.60
C LEU A 39 3.81 -2.25 4.51
N MET A 40 2.57 -2.74 4.52
CA MET A 40 2.06 -3.66 3.48
C MET A 40 1.91 -3.01 2.08
N ASN A 41 1.98 -1.68 2.00
CA ASN A 41 2.01 -0.95 0.73
C ASN A 41 3.40 -0.94 0.08
N THR A 42 4.44 -1.37 0.77
CA THR A 42 5.77 -1.54 0.17
C THR A 42 5.70 -2.60 -0.93
N ARG A 43 5.71 -2.13 -2.17
CA ARG A 43 5.68 -2.93 -3.37
C ARG A 43 7.02 -2.71 -4.08
N GLY A 44 7.74 -3.81 -4.31
CA GLY A 44 9.09 -3.76 -4.85
C GLY A 44 9.25 -4.71 -6.02
N LEU A 45 10.33 -5.48 -5.96
CA LEU A 45 10.76 -6.36 -7.04
C LEU A 45 9.73 -7.44 -7.40
N MET A 46 9.10 -8.08 -6.40
CA MET A 46 8.16 -9.18 -6.63
C MET A 46 6.96 -8.81 -7.51
N GLU A 47 6.37 -7.62 -7.30
CA GLU A 47 5.26 -7.18 -8.14
C GLU A 47 5.71 -6.90 -9.56
N LEU A 48 6.83 -6.20 -9.73
CA LEU A 48 7.34 -5.88 -11.06
C LEU A 48 7.64 -7.17 -11.85
N ILE A 49 8.17 -8.21 -11.20
CA ILE A 49 8.36 -9.52 -11.82
C ILE A 49 7.03 -10.09 -12.32
N VAL A 50 6.00 -10.12 -11.47
CA VAL A 50 4.68 -10.65 -11.85
C VAL A 50 4.04 -9.83 -12.98
N LEU A 51 4.20 -8.50 -12.95
CA LEU A 51 3.71 -7.62 -14.01
C LEU A 51 4.43 -7.89 -15.33
N ASN A 52 5.75 -8.08 -15.33
CA ASN A 52 6.50 -8.42 -16.54
C ASN A 52 6.04 -9.77 -17.10
N ILE A 53 5.92 -10.80 -16.25
CA ILE A 53 5.41 -12.12 -16.68
C ILE A 53 4.00 -12.00 -17.27
N GLY A 54 3.10 -11.25 -16.62
CA GLY A 54 1.73 -11.05 -17.12
C GLY A 54 1.66 -10.27 -18.44
N TYR A 55 2.58 -9.34 -18.65
CA TYR A 55 2.73 -8.61 -19.91
C TYR A 55 3.28 -9.51 -21.02
N ASP A 56 4.33 -10.29 -20.74
CA ASP A 56 4.94 -11.22 -21.69
C ASP A 56 3.96 -12.32 -22.13
N LEU A 57 3.08 -12.76 -21.23
CA LEU A 57 1.99 -13.70 -21.52
C LEU A 57 0.83 -13.07 -22.31
N GLY A 58 0.87 -11.76 -22.60
CA GLY A 58 -0.18 -11.03 -23.30
C GLY A 58 -1.46 -10.82 -22.48
N VAL A 59 -1.44 -11.11 -21.17
CA VAL A 59 -2.59 -10.92 -20.27
C VAL A 59 -2.78 -9.44 -19.94
N LEU A 60 -1.67 -8.68 -19.87
CA LEU A 60 -1.69 -7.24 -19.61
C LEU A 60 -1.43 -6.47 -20.90
N SER A 61 -2.33 -5.53 -21.24
CA SER A 61 -2.03 -4.50 -22.23
C SER A 61 -0.97 -3.52 -21.71
N GLU A 62 -0.25 -2.86 -22.60
CA GLU A 62 0.76 -1.82 -22.27
C GLU A 62 0.19 -0.75 -21.34
N GLU A 63 -1.04 -0.28 -21.59
CA GLU A 63 -1.72 0.72 -20.75
C GLU A 63 -1.86 0.25 -19.30
N ILE A 64 -2.36 -0.97 -19.08
CA ILE A 64 -2.56 -1.56 -17.74
C ILE A 64 -1.22 -1.82 -17.05
N PHE A 65 -0.22 -2.32 -17.78
CA PHE A 65 1.12 -2.55 -17.24
C PHE A 65 1.71 -1.23 -16.70
N SER A 66 1.71 -0.16 -17.49
CA SER A 66 2.20 1.15 -17.05
C SER A 66 1.42 1.70 -15.86
N MET A 67 0.08 1.54 -15.83
CA MET A 67 -0.73 1.96 -14.68
C MET A 67 -0.35 1.20 -13.40
N MET A 68 -0.13 -0.12 -13.49
CA MET A 68 0.23 -0.95 -12.34
C MET A 68 1.64 -0.63 -11.81
N VAL A 69 2.61 -0.37 -12.71
CA VAL A 69 3.95 0.09 -12.34
C VAL A 69 3.89 1.43 -11.62
N LEU A 70 3.14 2.40 -12.17
CA LEU A 70 2.96 3.70 -11.52
C LEU A 70 2.27 3.57 -10.15
N MET A 71 1.30 2.67 -10.02
CA MET A 71 0.63 2.41 -8.75
C MET A 71 1.63 1.86 -7.72
N ALA A 72 2.43 0.86 -8.09
CA ALA A 72 3.42 0.26 -7.21
C ALA A 72 4.45 1.29 -6.70
N LEU A 73 4.99 2.10 -7.61
CA LEU A 73 5.92 3.18 -7.25
C LEU A 73 5.26 4.21 -6.33
N THR A 74 4.04 4.63 -6.66
CA THR A 74 3.30 5.63 -5.87
C THR A 74 3.03 5.11 -4.45
N THR A 75 2.54 3.88 -4.30
CA THR A 75 2.26 3.31 -2.97
C THR A 75 3.52 3.10 -2.14
N THR A 76 4.64 2.79 -2.78
CA THR A 76 5.93 2.63 -2.09
C THR A 76 6.46 3.96 -1.59
N VAL A 77 6.42 5.00 -2.42
CA VAL A 77 6.79 6.36 -2.00
C VAL A 77 5.87 6.86 -0.87
N MET A 78 4.57 6.53 -0.91
CA MET A 78 3.61 6.88 0.15
C MET A 78 3.91 6.23 1.51
N THR A 79 4.61 5.09 1.55
CA THR A 79 4.85 4.35 2.79
C THR A 79 5.68 5.18 3.79
N GLY A 80 6.75 5.83 3.33
CA GLY A 80 7.64 6.62 4.19
C GLY A 80 6.92 7.79 4.90
N PRO A 81 6.28 8.71 4.16
CA PRO A 81 5.47 9.77 4.73
C PRO A 81 4.32 9.26 5.59
N GLY A 82 3.70 8.14 5.20
CA GLY A 82 2.60 7.53 5.94
C GLY A 82 3.02 7.06 7.33
N LEU A 83 4.15 6.38 7.45
CA LEU A 83 4.68 5.96 8.76
C LEU A 83 5.00 7.14 9.65
N LYS A 84 5.66 8.16 9.10
CA LYS A 84 5.97 9.40 9.83
C LYS A 84 4.71 10.12 10.29
N LEU A 85 3.64 10.09 9.50
CA LEU A 85 2.35 10.67 9.88
C LEU A 85 1.74 9.95 11.09
N ILE A 86 1.74 8.62 11.10
CA ILE A 86 1.24 7.83 12.24
C ILE A 86 2.06 8.15 13.49
N GLU A 87 3.39 8.14 13.39
CA GLU A 87 4.26 8.46 14.52
C GLU A 87 3.93 9.84 15.10
N LEU A 88 3.76 10.86 14.26
CA LEU A 88 3.42 12.21 14.71
C LEU A 88 2.02 12.30 15.33
N PHE A 89 1.00 11.63 14.77
CA PHE A 89 -0.37 11.70 15.26
C PHE A 89 -0.59 10.90 16.55
N LEU A 90 -0.02 9.69 16.66
CA LEU A 90 -0.25 8.79 17.78
C LEU A 90 0.74 8.97 18.94
N GLN A 91 1.93 9.55 18.69
CA GLN A 91 2.82 9.95 19.78
C GLN A 91 2.27 11.14 20.57
N ASN A 92 1.43 11.98 19.94
CA ASN A 92 0.73 13.08 20.60
C ASN A 92 -0.34 12.61 21.60
N GLU A 93 -0.88 11.40 21.44
CA GLU A 93 -1.86 10.78 22.36
C GLU A 93 -1.22 10.15 23.61
N ILE A 94 0.10 9.95 23.62
CA ILE A 94 0.85 9.38 24.77
C ILE A 94 1.42 10.50 25.67
N LEU A 95 1.52 11.72 25.14
CA LEU A 95 2.03 12.91 25.83
C LEU A 95 0.93 13.84 26.39
N LEU A 96 -0.34 13.46 26.26
CA LEU A 96 -1.52 14.09 26.87
C LEU A 96 -2.18 13.11 27.85
#